data_AF-A0A1U6GQ22-F1
#
_entry.id   AF-A0A1U6GQ22-F1
#
_cell.length_a   1.000
_cell.length_b   1.000
_cell.length_c   1.000
_cell.angle_alpha   90.00
_cell.angle_beta   90.00
_cell.angle_gamma   90.00
#
_symmetry.space_group_name_H-M   'P 1'
#
loop_
_entity.id
_entity.type
_entity.pdbx_description
1 polymer ?
#
loop_
_entity_poly.entity_id
_entity_poly.type
_entity_poly.pdbx_seq_one_letter_code
_entity_poly.pdbx_strand_id
1 'polypeptide(L)' 'MGLNGFFKQAESISRKLGNEGFVSKAPVEVVDAEKAKQAELEGQLTAMTAQMEELKAL' A
#
# COMPACT_ATOMS: atom_id res chain seq x y z
N MET A 1 -6.06 12.95 3.39
CA MET A 1 -5.91 12.10 2.19
C MET A 1 -7.17 11.25 2.07
N GLY A 2 -7.85 11.24 0.92
CA GLY A 2 -8.98 10.31 0.69
C GLY A 2 -8.49 8.93 0.22
N LEU A 3 -9.40 7.96 0.06
CA LEU A 3 -9.09 6.59 -0.44
C LEU A 3 -8.17 6.57 -1.67
N ASN A 4 -8.39 7.49 -2.60
CA ASN A 4 -7.58 7.63 -3.82
C ASN A 4 -6.10 7.95 -3.53
N GLY A 5 -5.81 8.64 -2.43
CA GLY A 5 -4.44 8.91 -1.99
C GLY A 5 -3.74 7.64 -1.48
N PHE A 6 -4.45 6.82 -0.71
CA PHE A 6 -3.95 5.53 -0.23
C PHE A 6 -3.69 4.57 -1.39
N PHE A 7 -4.62 4.50 -2.35
CA PHE A 7 -4.48 3.65 -3.53
C PHE A 7 -3.25 4.03 -4.38
N LYS A 8 -3.07 5.33 -4.65
CA LYS A 8 -1.89 5.82 -5.38
C LYS A 8 -0.57 5.54 -4.67
N GLN A 9 -0.57 5.61 -3.34
CA GLN A 9 0.63 5.33 -2.56
C GLN A 9 0.98 3.83 -2.58
N ALA A 10 -0.01 2.96 -2.41
CA ALA A 10 0.16 1.51 -2.52
C ALA A 10 0.66 1.11 -3.92
N GLU A 11 0.08 1.69 -4.98
CA GLU A 11 0.51 1.43 -6.36
C GLU A 11 1.96 1.88 -6.61
N SER A 12 2.34 3.05 -6.10
CA SER A 12 3.72 3.55 -6.22
C SER A 12 4.73 2.64 -5.52
N ILE A 13 4.39 2.13 -4.33
CA ILE A 13 5.24 1.21 -3.58
C ILE A 13 5.35 -0.14 -4.29
N SER A 14 4.22 -0.69 -4.74
CA SER A 14 4.17 -1.93 -5.52
C SER A 14 5.05 -1.83 -6.78
N ARG A 15 5.01 -0.69 -7.48
CA ARG A 15 5.88 -0.44 -8.65
C ARG A 15 7.37 -0.43 -8.32
N LYS A 16 7.76 0.10 -7.15
CA LYS A 16 9.16 0.05 -6.70
C LYS A 16 9.58 -1.36 -6.33
N LEU A 17 8.75 -2.08 -5.58
CA LEU A 17 9.03 -3.44 -5.13
C LEU A 17 8.98 -4.47 -6.28
N GLY A 18 8.22 -4.21 -7.34
CA GLY A 18 8.24 -4.99 -8.57
C GLY A 18 9.40 -4.67 -9.51
N ASN A 19 10.18 -3.62 -9.21
CA ASN A 19 11.38 -3.28 -9.98
C ASN A 19 12.59 -4.02 -9.38
N GLU A 20 13.06 -5.07 -10.05
CA GLU A 20 14.22 -5.85 -9.63
C GLU A 20 15.48 -5.01 -9.43
N GLY A 21 15.65 -3.93 -10.21
CA GLY A 21 16.75 -3.00 -10.08
C GLY A 21 16.68 -2.18 -8.78
N PHE A 22 15.48 -1.88 -8.29
CA PHE A 22 15.28 -1.25 -6.98
C PHE A 22 15.53 -2.26 -5.86
N VAL A 23 14.90 -3.44 -5.92
CA VAL A 23 15.04 -4.48 -4.88
C VAL A 23 16.47 -4.96 -4.73
N SER A 24 17.23 -5.07 -5.82
CA SER A 24 18.60 -5.58 -5.79
C SER A 24 19.65 -4.52 -5.41
N LYS A 25 19.34 -3.23 -5.54
CA LYS A 25 20.30 -2.13 -5.32
C LYS A 25 19.97 -1.27 -4.11
N ALA A 26 18.71 -1.24 -3.69
CA ALA A 26 18.30 -0.50 -2.51
C ALA A 26 18.77 -1.23 -1.24
N PRO A 27 19.02 -0.50 -0.14
CA PRO A 27 19.30 -1.11 1.15
C PRO A 27 18.13 -2.01 1.57
N VAL A 28 18.44 -3.15 2.20
CA VAL A 28 17.43 -4.08 2.74
C VAL A 28 16.43 -3.36 3.64
N GLU A 29 16.89 -2.46 4.51
CA GLU A 29 16.03 -1.69 5.41
C GLU A 29 14.98 -0.86 4.64
N VAL A 30 15.34 -0.32 3.47
CA VAL A 30 14.42 0.45 2.63
C VAL A 30 13.42 -0.48 1.94
N VAL A 31 13.87 -1.63 1.44
CA VAL A 31 13.00 -2.61 0.79
C VAL A 31 11.99 -3.17 1.80
N ASP A 32 12.44 -3.52 3.00
CA ASP A 32 11.56 -4.03 4.05
C ASP A 32 10.62 -2.95 4.59
N ALA A 33 11.07 -1.69 4.72
CA ALA A 33 10.20 -0.58 5.09
C ALA A 33 9.11 -0.34 4.03
N GLU A 34 9.44 -0.39 2.74
CA GLU A 34 8.44 -0.25 1.67
C GLU A 34 7.46 -1.43 1.67
N LYS A 35 7.91 -2.67 1.90
CA LYS A 35 7.02 -3.84 2.03
C LYS A 35 6.08 -3.72 3.23
N ALA A 36 6.61 -3.33 4.40
CA ALA A 36 5.80 -3.13 5.60
C ALA A 36 4.75 -2.04 5.37
N LYS A 37 5.14 -0.95 4.73
CA LYS A 37 4.24 0.15 4.37
C LYS A 37 3.19 -0.27 3.34
N GLN A 38 3.54 -1.12 2.38
CA GLN A 38 2.56 -1.69 1.45
C GLN A 38 1.49 -2.47 2.20
N ALA A 39 1.88 -3.38 3.08
CA ALA A 39 0.95 -4.19 3.87
C ALA A 39 0.05 -3.32 4.77
N GLU A 40 0.60 -2.26 5.37
CA GLU A 40 -0.17 -1.32 6.18
C GLU A 40 -1.22 -0.57 5.35
N LEU A 41 -0.84 -0.09 4.16
CA LEU A 41 -1.74 0.63 3.25
C LEU A 41 -2.85 -0.29 2.71
N GLU A 42 -2.51 -1.53 2.37
CA GLU A 42 -3.47 -2.54 1.96
C GLU A 42 -4.48 -2.84 3.08
N GLY A 43 -3.99 -3.00 4.33
CA GLY A 43 -4.86 -3.18 5.50
C GLY A 43 -5.80 -2.00 5.74
N GLN A 44 -5.30 -0.76 5.63
CA GLN A 44 -6.11 0.45 5.74
C GLN A 44 -7.16 0.54 4.62
N LEU A 45 -6.79 0.21 3.38
CA LEU A 45 -7.73 0.18 2.26
C LEU A 45 -8.83 -0.85 2.52
N THR A 46 -8.49 -2.08 2.89
CA THR A 46 -9.46 -3.14 3.19
C THR A 46 -10.43 -2.72 4.29
N ALA A 47 -9.91 -2.19 5.42
CA ALA A 47 -10.74 -1.72 6.52
C ALA A 47 -11.69 -0.60 6.06
N MET A 48 -11.18 0.37 5.29
CA MET A 48 -11.98 1.49 4.82
C MET A 48 -13.04 1.07 3.79
N THR A 49 -12.75 0.12 2.90
CA THR A 49 -13.78 -0.48 2.03
C THR A 49 -14.84 -1.24 2.82
N ALA A 50 -14.45 -2.03 3.81
CA ALA A 50 -15.40 -2.75 4.65
C ALA A 50 -16.34 -1.78 5.39
N GLN A 51 -15.79 -0.70 5.97
CA GLN A 51 -16.61 0.34 6.60
C GLN A 51 -17.55 1.04 5.61
N MET A 52 -17.09 1.31 4.37
CA MET A 52 -17.96 1.89 3.35
C MET A 52 -19.07 0.95 2.90
N GLU A 53 -18.81 -0.36 2.83
CA GLU A 53 -19.84 -1.35 2.52
C GLU A 53 -20.88 -1.48 3.64
N GLU A 54 -20.43 -1.49 4.90
CA GLU A 54 -21.34 -1.48 6.06
C GLU A 54 -22.24 -0.23 6.06
N LEU A 55 -21.67 0.95 5.80
CA LEU A 55 -22.43 2.20 5.69
C LEU A 55 -23.40 2.23 4.51
N LYS A 56 -23.13 1.52 3.42
CA LYS A 56 -24.04 1.40 2.27
C LYS A 56 -25.15 0.38 2.49
N ALA A 57 -24.95 -0.56 3.40
CA ALA A 57 -25.94 -1.58 3.76
C ALA A 57 -26.95 -1.11 4.81
N LEU A 58 -26.72 0.07 5.41
CA LEU A 58 -27.63 0.81 6.30
C LEU A 58 -28.62 1.69 5.50
#